data_AF-A0A285NE21-F1
#
_entry.id   AF-A0A285NE21-F1
#
_cell.length_a   1.000
_cell.length_b   1.000
_cell.length_c   1.000
_cell.angle_alpha   90.00
_cell.angle_beta   90.00
_cell.angle_gamma   90.00
#
_symmetry.space_group_name_H-M   'P 1'
#
loop_
_entity.id
_entity.type
_entity.pdbx_description
1 polymer ?
#
loop_
_entity_poly.entity_id
_entity_poly.type
_entity_poly.pdbx_seq_one_letter_code
_entity_poly.pdbx_strand_id
1 'polypeptide(L)'
;MSEKYLDCLWSHDCSWFDFVLAPYVDLLGSSTVGMLIGGTIILSLYILADDLALPSVMTILLGGIFFTILPGGIQQVALSVMIVGGLAAFMEVARRYVL
;
A
#
# COMPACT_ATOMS: atom_id res chain seq x y z
N MET A 1 6.35 -20.24 -13.43
CA MET A 1 6.98 -18.90 -13.50
C MET A 1 7.24 -18.63 -14.97
N SER A 2 6.46 -17.73 -15.59
CA SER A 2 6.42 -17.54 -17.04
C SER A 2 7.67 -16.79 -17.53
N GLU A 3 8.22 -17.15 -18.70
CA GLU A 3 9.43 -16.55 -19.33
C GLU A 3 9.43 -15.00 -19.31
N LYS A 4 8.24 -14.38 -19.38
CA LYS A 4 8.06 -12.92 -19.27
C LYS A 4 8.66 -12.27 -18.02
N TYR A 5 8.78 -12.98 -16.90
CA TYR A 5 9.34 -12.43 -15.66
C TYR A 5 10.88 -12.36 -15.67
N LEU A 6 11.54 -13.30 -16.35
CA LEU A 6 13.00 -13.32 -16.47
C LEU A 6 13.48 -12.22 -17.43
N ASP A 7 12.71 -11.93 -18.48
CA ASP A 7 12.99 -10.82 -19.41
C ASP A 7 12.86 -9.45 -18.73
N CYS A 8 11.93 -9.30 -17.77
CA CYS A 8 11.81 -8.08 -16.97
C CYS A 8 12.95 -7.87 -15.97
N LEU A 9 13.68 -8.91 -15.55
CA LEU A 9 14.82 -8.77 -14.64
C LEU A 9 16.01 -8.07 -15.30
N TRP A 10 16.15 -8.20 -16.61
CA TRP A 10 17.27 -7.68 -17.40
C TRP A 10 16.91 -6.50 -18.32
N SER A 11 15.62 -6.17 -18.45
CA SER A 11 15.13 -5.02 -19.23
C SER A 11 14.93 -3.78 -18.36
N HIS A 12 15.41 -2.62 -18.81
CA HIS A 12 15.27 -1.34 -18.12
C HIS A 12 13.83 -0.81 -18.04
N ASP A 13 12.88 -1.43 -18.74
CA ASP A 13 11.49 -0.99 -18.80
C ASP A 13 10.61 -1.57 -17.66
N CYS A 14 11.09 -2.58 -16.92
CA CYS A 14 10.34 -3.18 -15.82
C CYS A 14 10.87 -2.69 -14.47
N SER A 15 9.99 -2.12 -13.63
CA SER A 15 10.36 -1.80 -12.25
C SER A 15 10.51 -3.09 -11.44
N TRP A 16 11.51 -3.17 -10.57
CA TRP A 16 11.66 -4.31 -9.65
C TRP A 16 10.41 -4.51 -8.75
N PHE A 17 9.64 -3.45 -8.53
CA PHE A 17 8.37 -3.48 -7.81
C PHE A 17 7.33 -4.34 -8.52
N ASP A 18 7.27 -4.29 -9.86
CA ASP A 18 6.42 -5.19 -10.64
C ASP A 18 6.85 -6.65 -10.45
N PHE A 19 8.15 -6.94 -10.47
CA PHE A 19 8.62 -8.32 -10.27
C PHE A 19 8.19 -8.90 -8.92
N VAL A 20 8.24 -8.11 -7.85
CA VAL A 20 7.91 -8.57 -6.49
C VAL A 20 6.39 -8.61 -6.27
N LEU A 21 5.65 -7.60 -6.73
CA LEU A 21 4.22 -7.49 -6.46
C LEU A 21 3.35 -8.24 -7.48
N ALA A 22 3.78 -8.39 -8.73
CA ALA A 22 2.95 -8.98 -9.77
C ALA A 22 2.45 -10.41 -9.47
N PRO A 23 3.18 -11.34 -8.80
CA PRO A 23 2.58 -12.63 -8.45
C PRO A 23 1.44 -12.47 -7.44
N TYR A 24 1.52 -11.50 -6.53
CA TYR A 24 0.46 -11.25 -5.55
C TYR A 24 -0.72 -10.51 -6.17
N VAL A 25 -0.44 -9.54 -7.05
CA VAL A 25 -1.46 -8.77 -7.77
C VAL A 25 -2.24 -9.66 -8.74
N ASP A 26 -1.57 -10.59 -9.44
CA ASP A 26 -2.21 -11.55 -10.33
C ASP A 26 -3.13 -12.53 -9.59
N LEU A 27 -2.78 -12.91 -8.35
CA LEU A 27 -3.60 -13.84 -7.56
C LEU A 27 -4.74 -13.16 -6.80
N LEU A 28 -4.48 -12.03 -6.12
CA LEU A 28 -5.43 -11.39 -5.20
C LEU A 28 -6.09 -10.12 -5.76
N GLY A 29 -5.54 -9.57 -6.84
CA GLY A 29 -5.91 -8.25 -7.35
C GLY A 29 -5.16 -7.11 -6.66
N SER A 30 -4.88 -6.06 -7.44
CA SER A 30 -4.14 -4.85 -7.02
C SER A 30 -4.72 -4.19 -5.78
N SER A 31 -6.05 -4.09 -5.71
CA SER A 31 -6.76 -3.46 -4.58
C SER A 31 -6.60 -4.24 -3.28
N THR A 32 -6.73 -5.57 -3.33
CA THR A 32 -6.65 -6.43 -2.13
C THR A 32 -5.23 -6.44 -1.55
N VAL A 33 -4.21 -6.49 -2.42
CA VAL A 33 -2.80 -6.42 -2.01
C VAL A 33 -2.50 -5.09 -1.33
N GLY A 34 -2.95 -3.98 -1.90
CA GLY A 34 -2.75 -2.67 -1.29
C GLY A 34 -3.51 -2.49 0.03
N MET A 35 -4.70 -3.06 0.16
CA MET A 35 -5.41 -3.09 1.46
C MET A 35 -4.65 -3.88 2.52
N LEU A 36 -4.08 -5.05 2.17
CA LEU A 36 -3.29 -5.85 3.10
C LEU A 36 -2.01 -5.13 3.54
N ILE A 37 -1.31 -4.50 2.60
CA ILE A 37 -0.12 -3.71 2.89
C ILE A 37 -0.48 -2.51 3.77
N GLY A 38 -1.51 -1.74 3.40
CA GLY A 38 -1.97 -0.60 4.19
C GLY A 38 -2.41 -1.00 5.60
N GLY A 39 -3.18 -2.08 5.72
CA GLY A 39 -3.65 -2.60 7.00
C GLY A 39 -2.51 -3.08 7.91
N THR A 40 -1.52 -3.79 7.36
CA THR A 40 -0.37 -4.26 8.14
C THR A 40 0.52 -3.11 8.62
N ILE A 41 0.71 -2.07 7.80
CA ILE A 41 1.46 -0.87 8.20
C ILE A 41 0.72 -0.12 9.31
N ILE A 42 -0.60 0.09 9.18
CA ILE A 42 -1.37 0.78 10.22
C ILE A 42 -1.32 -0.01 11.53
N LEU A 43 -1.51 -1.32 11.47
CA LEU A 43 -1.58 -2.18 12.65
C LEU A 43 -0.23 -2.26 13.37
N SER A 44 0.88 -2.35 12.62
CA SER A 44 2.24 -2.33 13.20
C SER A 44 2.58 -0.98 13.84
N LEU A 45 2.24 0.13 13.19
CA LEU A 45 2.46 1.46 13.75
C LEU A 45 1.54 1.74 14.95
N TYR A 46 0.32 1.21 14.95
CA TYR A 46 -0.60 1.32 16.08
C TYR A 46 -0.05 0.61 17.32
N ILE A 47 0.48 -0.62 17.17
CA ILE A 47 1.10 -1.35 18.29
C ILE A 47 2.31 -0.58 18.86
N LEU A 48 3.03 0.15 18.02
CA LEU A 48 4.23 0.88 18.44
C LEU A 48 3.91 2.20 19.16
N ALA A 49 2.92 2.94 18.67
CA ALA A 49 2.63 4.31 19.13
C ALA A 49 1.47 4.40 20.15
N ASP A 50 0.61 3.38 20.22
CA ASP A 50 -0.65 3.36 20.98
C ASP A 50 -1.62 4.52 20.66
N ASP A 51 -1.39 5.19 19.52
CA ASP A 51 -2.15 6.33 19.00
C ASP A 51 -2.36 6.12 17.49
N LEU A 52 -3.55 6.42 16.94
CA LEU A 52 -3.86 6.27 15.50
C LEU A 52 -3.51 7.51 14.66
N ALA A 53 -3.18 8.65 15.28
CA ALA A 53 -2.82 9.86 14.54
C ALA A 53 -1.54 9.67 13.72
N LEU A 54 -0.49 9.11 14.33
CA LEU A 54 0.80 8.91 13.66
C LEU A 54 0.75 7.81 12.57
N PRO A 55 0.16 6.62 12.80
CA PRO A 55 -0.05 5.60 11.77
C PRO A 55 -0.81 6.11 10.55
N SER A 56 -1.89 6.87 10.74
CA SER A 56 -2.75 7.32 9.65
C SER A 56 -2.06 8.33 8.74
N VAL A 57 -1.36 9.31 9.31
CA VAL A 57 -0.58 10.28 8.53
C VAL A 57 0.55 9.59 7.77
N MET A 58 1.29 8.70 8.44
CA MET A 58 2.40 7.97 7.81
C MET A 58 1.93 7.09 6.66
N THR A 59 0.80 6.40 6.82
CA THR A 59 0.26 5.49 5.79
C THR A 59 -0.29 6.23 4.59
N ILE A 60 -0.90 7.41 4.77
CA ILE A 60 -1.31 8.29 3.67
C ILE A 60 -0.07 8.80 2.91
N LEU A 61 0.96 9.26 3.62
CA LEU A 61 2.23 9.69 3.04
C LEU A 61 2.90 8.57 2.24
N LEU A 62 2.97 7.37 2.82
CA LEU A 62 3.51 6.18 2.16
C LEU A 62 2.70 5.82 0.91
N GLY A 63 1.37 5.87 0.98
CA GLY A 63 0.51 5.66 -0.18
C GLY A 63 0.77 6.68 -1.29
N GLY A 64 0.95 7.96 -0.94
CA GLY A 64 1.31 9.03 -1.87
C GLY A 64 2.66 8.81 -2.57
N ILE A 65 3.67 8.37 -1.81
CA ILE A 65 4.99 8.01 -2.35
C ILE A 65 4.88 6.78 -3.26
N PHE A 66 4.11 5.77 -2.87
CA PHE A 66 3.87 4.61 -3.72
C PHE A 66 3.17 4.97 -5.02
N PHE A 67 2.26 5.95 -5.01
CA PHE A 67 1.53 6.35 -6.22
C PHE A 67 2.44 6.96 -7.30
N THR A 68 3.55 7.59 -6.92
CA THR A 68 4.50 8.20 -7.86
C THR A 68 5.58 7.21 -8.32
N ILE A 69 5.90 6.19 -7.53
CA ILE A 69 6.94 5.21 -7.82
C ILE A 69 6.39 3.98 -8.55
N LEU A 70 5.13 3.60 -8.28
CA LEU A 70 4.54 2.40 -8.89
C LEU A 70 4.18 2.65 -10.37
N PRO A 71 4.53 1.70 -11.27
CA PRO A 71 4.09 1.75 -12.66
C PRO A 71 2.56 1.63 -12.76
N GLY A 72 1.99 2.21 -13.82
CA GLY A 72 0.54 2.40 -13.98
C GLY A 72 -0.30 1.12 -13.83
N GLY A 73 0.26 -0.06 -14.15
CA GLY A 73 -0.42 -1.35 -14.01
C GLY A 73 -0.74 -1.74 -12.56
N ILE A 74 0.05 -1.30 -11.58
CA ILE A 74 -0.12 -1.62 -10.15
C ILE A 74 -0.45 -0.39 -9.30
N GLN A 75 -0.71 0.76 -9.92
CA GLN A 75 -0.97 2.03 -9.23
C GLN A 75 -2.22 1.98 -8.31
N GLN A 76 -3.15 1.07 -8.57
CA GLN A 76 -4.30 0.79 -7.70
C GLN A 76 -3.92 0.25 -6.31
N VAL A 77 -2.75 -0.38 -6.17
CA VAL A 77 -2.19 -0.80 -4.88
C VAL A 77 -1.93 0.44 -4.01
N ALA A 78 -1.33 1.49 -4.58
CA ALA A 78 -1.03 2.72 -3.86
C ALA A 78 -2.31 3.47 -3.43
N LEU A 79 -3.32 3.51 -4.31
CA LEU A 79 -4.61 4.12 -4.00
C LEU A 79 -5.33 3.40 -2.86
N SER A 80 -5.34 2.07 -2.87
CA SER A 80 -5.96 1.30 -1.78
C SER A 80 -5.23 1.53 -0.45
N VAL A 81 -3.90 1.57 -0.43
CA VAL A 81 -3.11 1.95 0.77
C VAL A 81 -3.52 3.34 1.29
N MET A 82 -3.64 4.34 0.42
CA MET A 82 -4.10 5.68 0.81
C MET A 82 -5.51 5.66 1.40
N ILE A 83 -6.43 4.88 0.82
CA ILE A 83 -7.80 4.75 1.33
C ILE A 83 -7.80 4.13 2.73
N VAL A 84 -7.00 3.09 2.98
CA VAL A 84 -6.91 2.50 4.33
C VAL A 84 -6.34 3.51 5.33
N GLY A 85 -5.29 4.25 4.96
CA GLY A 85 -4.76 5.33 5.80
C GLY A 85 -5.78 6.43 6.10
N GLY A 86 -6.58 6.81 5.10
CA GLY A 86 -7.69 7.76 5.25
C GLY A 86 -8.78 7.26 6.19
N LEU A 87 -9.15 5.97 6.12
CA LEU A 87 -10.11 5.37 7.05
C LEU A 87 -9.57 5.35 8.49
N ALA A 88 -8.28 5.07 8.67
CA ALA A 88 -7.64 5.13 10.00
C ALA A 88 -7.64 6.57 10.55
N ALA A 89 -7.34 7.56 9.72
CA ALA A 89 -7.43 8.98 10.11
C ALA A 89 -8.86 9.35 10.53
N PHE A 90 -9.86 8.90 9.77
CA PHE A 90 -11.26 9.13 10.09
C PHE A 90 -11.66 8.49 11.43
N MET A 91 -11.22 7.26 11.71
CA MET A 91 -11.45 6.61 12.99
C MET A 91 -10.81 7.37 14.15
N GLU A 92 -9.61 7.91 13.97
CA GLU A 92 -8.96 8.72 15.02
C GLU A 92 -9.74 10.00 15.32
N VAL A 93 -10.19 10.72 14.28
CA VAL A 93 -11.05 11.89 14.44
C VAL A 93 -12.36 11.52 15.14
N ALA A 94 -12.98 10.41 14.76
CA ALA A 94 -14.19 9.92 15.41
C ALA A 94 -13.94 9.57 16.89
N ARG A 95 -12.83 8.91 17.22
CA ARG A 95 -12.46 8.58 18.61
C ARG A 95 -12.23 9.84 19.44
N ARG A 96 -11.68 10.91 18.87
CA ARG A 96 -11.34 12.13 19.61
C ARG A 96 -12.53 13.10 19.79
N TYR A 97 -13.52 13.06 18.91
CA TYR A 97 -14.67 13.98 18.92
C TYR A 97 -16.00 13.34 19.35
N VAL A 98 -16.15 12.01 19.27
CA VAL A 98 -17.40 11.31 19.58
C VAL A 98 -17.32 10.48 20.87
N LEU A 99 -16.14 9.96 21.21
CA LEU A 99 -15.84 9.20 22.44
C LEU A 99 -15.08 10.08 23.44
#